data_AF-A0A924ML47-F1
#
_entry.id   AF-A0A924ML47-F1
#
_cell.length_a   1.000
_cell.length_b   1.000
_cell.length_c   1.000
_cell.angle_alpha   90.00
_cell.angle_beta   90.00
_cell.angle_gamma   90.00
#
_symmetry.space_group_name_H-M   'P 1'
#
loop_
_entity.id
_entity.type
_entity.pdbx_description
1 polymer ?
#
loop_
_entity_poly.entity_id
_entity_poly.type
_entity_poly.pdbx_seq_one_letter_code
_entity_poly.pdbx_strand_id
1 'polypeptide(L)'
;PQPAFQQAMIEAGAKVTHIAPADATGSIIGSRVVAPGVIEYAVEDLGLCTGLTDARYTTTTEVYPDSPRATPEQCIEAQVAAARAGLDYAISHARTS
;
A
#
# COMPACT_ATOMS: atom_id res chain seq x y z
N PRO A 1 12.54 4.66 1.00
CA PRO A 1 11.36 3.97 1.58
C PRO A 1 10.81 4.74 2.81
N GLN A 2 9.52 4.59 3.12
CA GLN A 2 8.81 5.26 4.23
C GLN A 2 7.99 4.23 5.05
N PRO A 3 8.62 3.36 5.86
CA PRO A 3 7.93 2.20 6.44
C PRO A 3 6.70 2.54 7.29
N ALA A 4 6.78 3.58 8.12
CA ALA A 4 5.65 4.00 8.96
C ALA A 4 4.47 4.57 8.14
N PHE A 5 4.73 5.21 7.01
CA PHE A 5 3.69 5.65 6.07
C PHE A 5 2.98 4.46 5.42
N GLN A 6 3.74 3.44 4.98
CA GLN A 6 3.15 2.22 4.42
C GLN A 6 2.33 1.46 5.48
N GLN A 7 2.83 1.40 6.71
CA GLN A 7 2.14 0.76 7.83
C GLN A 7 0.79 1.43 8.12
N ALA A 8 0.73 2.76 8.12
CA ALA A 8 -0.53 3.49 8.31
C ALA A 8 -1.58 3.15 7.23
N MET A 9 -1.14 3.05 5.96
CA MET A 9 -2.03 2.73 4.85
C MET A 9 -2.51 1.27 4.88
N ILE A 10 -1.61 0.30 5.17
CA ILE A 10 -1.98 -1.12 5.20
C ILE A 10 -2.89 -1.44 6.39
N GLU A 11 -2.69 -0.80 7.55
CA GLU A 11 -3.57 -0.93 8.71
C GLU A 11 -4.97 -0.38 8.46
N ALA A 12 -5.09 0.68 7.65
CA ALA A 12 -6.39 1.21 7.25
C ALA A 12 -7.09 0.25 6.27
N GLY A 13 -6.38 -0.24 5.25
CA GLY A 13 -6.93 -1.20 4.29
C GLY A 13 -7.37 -2.52 4.94
N ALA A 14 -6.58 -3.02 5.91
CA ALA A 14 -6.84 -4.26 6.64
C ALA A 14 -8.15 -4.24 7.46
N LYS A 15 -8.69 -3.06 7.76
CA LYS A 15 -10.00 -2.90 8.42
C LYS A 15 -11.17 -3.09 7.46
N VAL A 16 -10.95 -2.94 6.16
CA VAL A 16 -12.00 -2.98 5.13
C VAL A 16 -11.99 -4.29 4.37
N THR A 17 -10.81 -4.78 4.02
CA THR A 17 -10.62 -6.03 3.28
C THR A 17 -9.42 -6.81 3.80
N HIS A 18 -9.31 -8.05 3.37
CA HIS A 18 -8.22 -8.93 3.75
C HIS A 18 -6.90 -8.50 3.10
N ILE A 19 -5.80 -8.73 3.81
CA ILE A 19 -4.45 -8.53 3.28
C ILE A 19 -3.96 -9.81 2.58
N ALA A 20 -3.29 -9.65 1.45
CA ALA A 20 -2.68 -10.76 0.73
C ALA A 20 -1.60 -11.42 1.60
N PRO A 21 -1.68 -12.75 1.83
CA PRO A 21 -0.61 -13.46 2.51
C PRO A 21 0.62 -13.58 1.60
N ALA A 22 1.79 -13.74 2.21
CA ALA A 22 2.97 -14.17 1.46
C ALA A 22 2.76 -15.61 0.92
N ASP A 23 3.34 -15.89 -0.24
CA ASP A 23 3.45 -17.24 -0.79
C ASP A 23 4.46 -18.10 0.00
N ALA A 24 4.66 -19.35 -0.44
CA ALA A 24 5.57 -20.30 0.22
C ALA A 24 7.04 -19.83 0.26
N THR A 25 7.42 -18.85 -0.55
CA THR A 25 8.77 -18.26 -0.60
C THR A 25 8.88 -16.97 0.22
N GLY A 26 7.80 -16.53 0.88
CA GLY A 26 7.76 -15.27 1.61
C GLY A 26 7.58 -14.05 0.70
N SER A 27 7.00 -14.24 -0.49
CA SER A 27 6.82 -13.19 -1.50
C SER A 27 5.35 -12.87 -1.78
N ILE A 28 5.07 -11.68 -2.28
CA ILE A 28 3.80 -11.33 -2.95
C ILE A 28 4.19 -10.85 -4.34
N ILE A 29 3.51 -11.35 -5.38
CA ILE A 29 3.80 -11.03 -6.80
C ILE A 29 5.29 -11.14 -7.18
N GLY A 30 5.99 -12.15 -6.65
CA GLY A 30 7.42 -12.37 -6.91
C GLY A 30 8.37 -11.43 -6.17
N SER A 31 7.85 -10.62 -5.25
CA SER A 31 8.61 -9.64 -4.47
C SER A 31 8.59 -9.96 -2.99
N ARG A 32 9.75 -9.83 -2.34
CA ARG A 32 9.90 -10.13 -0.92
C ARG A 32 8.98 -9.25 -0.07
N VAL A 33 8.25 -9.89 0.83
CA VAL A 33 7.44 -9.20 1.85
C VAL A 33 8.36 -8.61 2.92
N VAL A 34 8.18 -7.32 3.23
CA VAL A 34 8.95 -6.58 4.24
C VAL A 34 8.13 -6.26 5.50
N ALA A 35 6.80 -6.25 5.39
CA ALA A 35 5.82 -6.22 6.49
C ALA A 35 4.51 -6.86 5.98
N PRO A 36 3.55 -7.26 6.84
CA PRO A 36 2.31 -7.90 6.38
C PRO A 36 1.62 -7.11 5.25
N GLY A 37 1.54 -7.68 4.04
CA GLY A 37 0.95 -7.04 2.87
C GLY A 37 1.80 -5.97 2.17
N VAL A 38 3.03 -5.72 2.61
CA VAL A 38 3.92 -4.69 2.07
C VAL A 38 5.15 -5.35 1.44
N ILE A 39 5.44 -4.96 0.21
CA ILE A 39 6.62 -5.38 -0.56
C ILE A 39 7.45 -4.16 -0.95
N GLU A 40 8.74 -4.40 -1.20
CA GLU A 40 9.56 -3.45 -1.96
C GLU A 40 9.56 -3.89 -3.43
N TYR A 41 9.34 -2.94 -4.33
CA TYR A 41 9.27 -3.17 -5.77
C TYR A 41 10.16 -2.15 -6.48
N ALA A 42 10.83 -2.57 -7.56
CA ALA A 42 11.78 -1.74 -8.30
C ALA A 42 11.07 -0.69 -9.19
N VAL A 43 10.28 0.18 -8.58
CA VAL A 43 9.37 1.11 -9.29
C VAL A 43 10.11 2.10 -10.19
N GLU A 44 11.31 2.53 -9.81
CA GLU A 44 12.14 3.45 -10.61
C GLU A 44 12.75 2.73 -11.82
N ASP A 45 13.43 1.60 -11.58
CA ASP A 45 14.06 0.79 -12.64
C ASP A 45 13.06 0.29 -13.68
N LEU A 46 11.81 0.07 -13.26
CA LEU A 46 10.70 -0.38 -14.11
C LEU A 46 9.86 0.77 -14.69
N GLY A 47 10.19 2.04 -14.40
CA GLY A 47 9.48 3.21 -14.93
C GLY A 47 8.02 3.32 -14.49
N LEU A 48 7.68 2.80 -13.31
CA LEU A 48 6.31 2.81 -12.77
C LEU A 48 5.96 4.18 -12.20
N CYS A 49 4.67 4.52 -12.24
CA CYS A 49 4.16 5.84 -11.86
C CYS A 49 4.60 6.30 -10.46
N THR A 50 4.65 5.38 -9.51
CA THR A 50 5.06 5.61 -8.11
C THR A 50 6.51 6.07 -7.95
N GLY A 51 7.37 5.83 -8.96
CA GLY A 51 8.77 6.26 -9.02
C GLY A 51 9.03 7.49 -9.92
N LEU A 52 8.01 8.12 -10.52
CA LEU A 52 8.22 9.19 -11.51
C LEU A 52 8.64 10.55 -10.92
N THR A 53 8.48 10.76 -9.62
CA THR A 53 8.74 12.05 -8.96
C THR A 53 9.52 11.84 -7.67
N ASP A 54 10.20 12.88 -7.21
CA ASP A 54 10.88 12.91 -5.89
C ASP A 54 9.92 13.11 -4.70
N ALA A 55 8.65 12.70 -4.84
CA ALA A 55 7.66 12.83 -3.78
C ALA A 55 8.12 12.07 -2.53
N ARG A 56 8.09 12.75 -1.37
CA ARG A 56 8.57 12.19 -0.10
C ARG A 56 7.85 10.90 0.30
N TYR A 57 6.54 10.85 0.05
CA TYR A 57 5.67 9.72 0.34
C TYR A 57 5.05 9.24 -0.96
N THR A 58 5.30 7.97 -1.29
CA THR A 58 4.75 7.30 -2.46
C THR A 58 4.32 5.89 -2.07
N THR A 59 3.30 5.36 -2.75
CA THR A 59 2.88 3.97 -2.62
C THR A 59 2.12 3.54 -3.88
N THR A 60 1.98 2.24 -4.06
CA THR A 60 1.05 1.64 -5.03
C THR A 60 0.12 0.73 -4.24
N THR A 61 -1.18 0.97 -4.30
CA THR A 61 -2.19 0.16 -3.62
C THR A 61 -2.75 -0.87 -4.59
N GLU A 62 -2.55 -2.15 -4.28
CA GLU A 62 -3.07 -3.27 -5.08
C GLU A 62 -4.26 -3.92 -4.36
N VAL A 63 -5.46 -3.79 -4.93
CA VAL A 63 -6.67 -4.51 -4.48
C VAL A 63 -6.93 -5.71 -5.38
N TYR A 64 -7.56 -6.75 -4.83
CA TYR A 64 -7.81 -8.01 -5.54
C TYR A 64 -9.32 -8.22 -5.77
N PRO A 65 -9.93 -7.56 -6.78
CA PRO A 65 -11.37 -7.63 -7.01
C PRO A 65 -11.85 -9.03 -7.42
N ASP A 66 -10.97 -9.86 -7.96
CA ASP A 66 -11.28 -11.25 -8.36
C ASP A 66 -11.21 -12.23 -7.17
N SER A 67 -10.85 -11.76 -5.98
CA SER A 67 -10.85 -12.59 -4.77
C SER A 67 -12.29 -12.96 -4.39
N PRO A 68 -12.59 -14.23 -4.05
CA PRO A 68 -13.91 -14.62 -3.57
C PRO A 68 -14.27 -14.00 -2.20
N ARG A 69 -13.32 -13.30 -1.57
CA ARG A 69 -13.49 -12.61 -0.29
C ARG A 69 -13.51 -11.08 -0.43
N ALA A 70 -13.64 -10.56 -1.65
CA ALA A 70 -13.77 -9.14 -1.92
C ALA A 70 -15.06 -8.88 -2.68
N THR A 71 -15.70 -7.73 -2.41
CA THR A 71 -16.72 -7.16 -3.29
C THR A 71 -16.17 -5.92 -4.00
N PRO A 72 -16.81 -5.47 -5.10
CA PRO A 72 -16.45 -4.21 -5.74
C PRO A 72 -16.45 -3.02 -4.77
N GLU A 73 -17.44 -2.96 -3.87
CA GLU A 73 -17.57 -1.91 -2.86
C GLU A 73 -16.41 -1.97 -1.86
N GLN A 74 -16.04 -3.16 -1.39
CA GLN A 74 -14.88 -3.31 -0.50
C GLN A 74 -13.57 -2.87 -1.17
N CYS A 75 -13.41 -3.11 -2.47
CA CYS A 75 -12.23 -2.64 -3.21
C CYS A 75 -12.17 -1.12 -3.26
N ILE A 76 -13.29 -0.46 -3.52
CA ILE A 76 -13.40 1.01 -3.52
C ILE A 76 -13.09 1.55 -2.11
N GLU A 77 -13.77 1.02 -1.09
CA GLU A 77 -13.59 1.48 0.29
C GLU A 77 -12.16 1.25 0.80
N ALA A 78 -11.50 0.16 0.41
CA ALA A 78 -10.10 -0.12 0.78
C ALA A 78 -9.14 0.90 0.16
N GLN A 79 -9.34 1.26 -1.12
CA GLN A 79 -8.56 2.29 -1.79
C GLN A 79 -8.75 3.67 -1.14
N VAL A 80 -10.00 4.04 -0.84
CA VAL A 80 -10.32 5.29 -0.13
C VAL A 80 -9.71 5.31 1.27
N ALA A 81 -9.83 4.22 2.03
CA ALA A 81 -9.26 4.10 3.38
C ALA A 81 -7.73 4.26 3.37
N ALA A 82 -7.05 3.58 2.44
CA ALA A 82 -5.61 3.70 2.29
C ALA A 82 -5.20 5.14 1.93
N ALA A 83 -5.85 5.75 0.93
CA ALA A 83 -5.56 7.12 0.50
C ALA A 83 -5.75 8.14 1.64
N ARG A 84 -6.84 8.03 2.41
CA ARG A 84 -7.10 8.89 3.57
C ARG A 84 -6.03 8.72 4.64
N ALA A 85 -5.66 7.48 4.97
CA ALA A 85 -4.62 7.21 5.96
C ALA A 85 -3.25 7.76 5.53
N GLY A 86 -2.92 7.68 4.24
CA GLY A 86 -1.71 8.28 3.69
C GLY A 86 -1.71 9.81 3.84
N LEU A 87 -2.83 10.47 3.53
CA LEU A 87 -2.98 11.91 3.71
C LEU A 87 -2.90 12.32 5.19
N ASP A 88 -3.60 11.63 6.09
CA ASP A 88 -3.58 11.89 7.53
C ASP A 88 -2.15 11.73 8.10
N TYR A 89 -1.42 10.71 7.65
CA TYR A 89 -0.01 10.53 7.98
C TYR A 89 0.83 11.70 7.48
N ALA A 90 0.70 12.08 6.21
CA ALA A 90 1.47 13.16 5.62
C ALA A 90 1.22 14.51 6.32
N ILE A 91 -0.03 14.80 6.68
CA ILE A 91 -0.44 16.02 7.39
C ILE A 91 0.14 16.03 8.81
N SER A 92 0.01 14.93 9.56
CA SER A 92 0.53 14.84 10.95
C SER A 92 2.06 14.90 11.02
N HIS A 93 2.76 14.61 9.92
CA HIS A 93 4.22 14.68 9.81
C HIS A 93 4.71 15.83 8.92
N ALA A 94 3.81 16.76 8.56
CA ALA A 94 4.22 18.01 7.94
C ALA A 94 4.99 18.82 8.97
N ARG A 95 6.15 19.36 8.58
CA ARG A 95 6.86 20.30 9.46
C ARG A 95 5.98 21.55 9.53
N THR A 96 5.51 21.90 10.73
CA THR A 96 5.00 23.25 10.97
C THR A 96 6.17 24.21 10.79
N SER A 97 6.02 25.13 9.83
CA SER A 97 6.93 26.28 9.66
C SER A 97 6.94 27.18 10.88
#